data_AF-A0A968ZRA6-F1
#
_entry.id   AF-A0A968ZRA6-F1
#
_cell.length_a   1.000
_cell.length_b   1.000
_cell.length_c   1.000
_cell.angle_alpha   90.00
_cell.angle_beta   90.00
_cell.angle_gamma   90.00
#
_symmetry.space_group_name_H-M   'P 1'
#
loop_
_entity.id
_entity.type
_entity.pdbx_description
1 polymer ?
#
loop_
_entity_poly.entity_id
_entity_poly.type
_entity_poly.pdbx_seq_one_letter_code
_entity_poly.pdbx_strand_id
1 'polypeptide(L)'
;TYESNTPMVKQFVEHNEFRIHENPETAKLIPDYYRHHARVVENLRGLSDCVLVDVGGMPQVEKQPLIEQCTHYIVISRLAEAIEQWHQFCGPTLQPVAVVSSVLEATQRIDRQAPILEVTAGPWIDSASVNFPRCVLERCMAIILNGVF
;
A
#
# COMPACT_ATOMS: atom_id res chain seq x y z
N THR A 1 23.43 -8.30 -4.75
CA THR A 1 23.59 -8.26 -3.29
C THR A 1 24.20 -6.92 -2.93
N TYR A 2 23.37 -5.91 -2.68
CA TYR A 2 23.81 -4.63 -2.13
C TYR A 2 22.81 -4.25 -1.06
N GLU A 3 22.98 -4.84 0.13
CA GLU A 3 22.59 -4.11 1.33
C GLU A 3 23.49 -2.88 1.38
N SER A 4 22.98 -1.73 0.99
CA SER A 4 23.57 -0.46 1.41
C SER A 4 23.34 -0.33 2.92
N ASN A 5 24.15 -1.07 3.68
CA ASN A 5 24.21 -1.11 5.13
C ASN A 5 24.94 0.15 5.63
N THR A 6 24.54 1.32 5.12
CA THR A 6 25.14 2.59 5.50
C THR A 6 24.56 2.99 6.86
N PRO A 7 25.37 3.13 7.92
CA PRO A 7 24.91 3.51 9.26
C PRO A 7 24.06 4.79 9.24
N MET A 8 24.34 5.68 8.29
CA MET A 8 23.64 6.93 8.06
C MET A 8 22.18 6.74 7.62
N VAL A 9 21.88 5.74 6.76
CA VAL A 9 20.50 5.43 6.35
C VAL A 9 19.72 4.84 7.52
N LYS A 10 20.34 3.96 8.31
CA LYS A 10 19.73 3.46 9.56
C LYS A 10 19.47 4.59 10.56
N GLN A 11 20.43 5.49 10.76
CA GLN A 11 20.25 6.66 11.63
C GLN A 11 19.17 7.62 11.14
N PHE A 12 19.04 7.84 9.83
CA PHE A 12 17.96 8.67 9.28
C PHE A 12 16.60 7.99 9.35
N VAL A 13 16.53 6.66 9.19
CA VAL A 13 15.30 5.90 9.43
C VAL A 13 14.93 5.95 10.92
N GLU A 14 15.88 5.78 11.83
CA GLU A 14 15.66 5.91 13.28
C GLU A 14 15.29 7.35 13.71
N HIS A 15 15.84 8.39 13.07
CA HIS A 15 15.50 9.79 13.38
C HIS A 15 14.19 10.27 12.74
N ASN A 16 13.83 9.76 11.57
CA ASN A 16 12.65 10.21 10.81
C ASN A 16 11.46 9.24 10.90
N GLU A 17 11.60 8.09 11.55
CA GLU A 17 10.47 7.36 12.10
C GLU A 17 9.90 8.20 13.23
N PHE A 18 9.06 9.19 12.91
CA PHE A 18 8.13 9.73 13.89
C PHE A 18 7.23 8.58 14.33
N ARG A 19 7.67 7.88 15.36
CA ARG A 19 6.90 6.84 16.02
C ARG A 19 5.87 7.55 16.88
N ILE A 20 4.86 8.09 16.21
CA ILE A 20 3.70 8.74 16.84
C ILE A 20 3.03 7.84 17.90
N HIS A 21 3.28 6.53 17.83
CA HIS A 21 2.84 5.52 18.78
C HIS A 21 3.74 5.40 20.04
N GLU A 22 4.98 5.90 20.01
CA GLU A 22 5.88 5.91 21.18
C GLU A 22 5.59 7.07 22.14
N ASN A 23 4.98 8.16 21.65
CA ASN A 23 4.46 9.22 22.51
C ASN A 23 3.09 8.79 23.08
N PRO A 24 2.94 8.64 24.41
CA PRO A 24 1.69 8.15 25.02
C PRO A 24 0.47 9.04 24.78
N GLU A 25 0.67 10.36 24.62
CA GLU A 25 -0.43 11.30 24.35
C GLU A 25 -0.89 11.20 22.90
N THR A 26 0.05 11.08 21.96
CA THR A 26 -0.28 10.90 20.54
C THR A 26 -0.85 9.50 20.27
N ALA A 27 -0.35 8.47 20.95
CA ALA A 27 -0.85 7.09 20.83
C ALA A 27 -2.35 6.98 21.14
N LYS A 28 -2.87 7.77 22.09
CA LYS A 28 -4.30 7.82 22.43
C LYS A 28 -5.17 8.36 21.28
N LEU A 29 -4.60 9.18 20.39
CA LEU A 29 -5.32 9.80 19.28
C LEU A 29 -5.37 8.92 18.02
N ILE A 30 -4.44 7.95 17.90
CA ILE A 30 -4.32 7.06 16.73
C ILE A 30 -5.63 6.28 16.46
N PRO A 31 -6.32 5.69 17.46
CA PRO A 31 -7.57 4.98 17.22
C PRO A 31 -8.70 5.87 16.71
N ASP A 32 -8.79 7.13 17.17
CA ASP A 32 -9.79 8.09 16.68
C ASP A 32 -9.46 8.55 15.26
N TYR A 33 -8.18 8.74 14.95
CA TYR A 33 -7.71 9.07 13.60
C TYR A 33 -8.17 8.03 12.57
N TYR A 34 -7.87 6.74 12.78
CA TYR A 34 -8.25 5.72 11.80
C TYR A 34 -9.76 5.48 11.73
N ARG A 35 -10.49 5.62 12.86
CA ARG A 35 -11.97 5.57 12.84
C ARG A 35 -12.57 6.74 12.06
N HIS A 36 -11.99 7.94 12.17
CA HIS A 36 -12.41 9.08 11.38
C HIS A 36 -12.19 8.83 9.88
N HIS A 37 -10.98 8.41 9.50
CA HIS A 37 -10.66 8.11 8.10
C HIS A 37 -11.48 6.96 7.52
N ALA A 38 -11.80 5.94 8.32
CA ALA A 38 -12.73 4.88 7.92
C ALA A 38 -14.10 5.46 7.51
N ARG A 39 -14.69 6.32 8.34
CA ARG A 39 -15.97 6.98 8.01
C ARG A 39 -15.88 7.86 6.76
N VAL A 40 -14.75 8.52 6.55
CA VAL A 40 -14.53 9.31 5.32
C VAL A 40 -14.54 8.40 4.10
N VAL A 41 -13.81 7.27 4.13
CA VAL A 41 -13.80 6.29 3.03
C VAL A 41 -15.18 5.70 2.81
N GLU A 42 -15.90 5.31 3.86
CA GLU A 42 -17.27 4.82 3.80
C GLU A 42 -18.19 5.79 3.05
N ASN A 43 -18.17 7.08 3.42
CA ASN A 43 -18.99 8.11 2.77
C ASN A 43 -18.58 8.33 1.31
N LEU A 44 -17.28 8.36 1.00
CA LEU A 44 -16.78 8.57 -0.36
C LEU A 44 -17.17 7.43 -1.30
N ARG A 45 -17.29 6.20 -0.80
CA ARG A 45 -17.73 5.04 -1.59
C ARG A 45 -19.16 5.16 -2.09
N GLY A 46 -20.01 5.94 -1.42
CA GLY A 46 -21.37 6.22 -1.89
C GLY A 46 -21.44 7.31 -2.96
N LEU A 47 -20.32 8.02 -3.22
CA LEU A 47 -20.28 9.20 -4.08
C LEU A 47 -19.36 9.06 -5.29
N SER A 48 -18.48 8.05 -5.28
CA SER A 48 -17.44 7.85 -6.30
C SER A 48 -17.40 6.39 -6.74
N ASP A 49 -17.24 6.16 -8.05
CA ASP A 49 -17.06 4.81 -8.62
C ASP A 49 -15.76 4.13 -8.11
N CYS A 50 -14.77 4.94 -7.73
CA CYS A 50 -13.48 4.47 -7.23
C CYS A 50 -12.94 5.42 -6.16
N VAL A 51 -12.43 4.84 -5.07
CA VAL A 51 -11.70 5.56 -4.01
C VAL A 51 -10.36 4.88 -3.82
N LEU A 52 -9.27 5.62 -4.03
CA LEU A 52 -7.91 5.16 -3.73
C LEU A 52 -7.53 5.59 -2.32
N VAL A 53 -7.12 4.64 -1.51
CA VAL A 53 -6.69 4.85 -0.11
C VAL A 53 -5.22 4.49 0.00
N ASP A 54 -4.37 5.48 0.23
CA ASP A 54 -2.95 5.26 0.49
C ASP A 54 -2.74 4.92 1.96
N VAL A 55 -2.11 3.77 2.21
CA VAL A 55 -1.81 3.28 3.56
C VAL A 55 -0.35 2.88 3.63
N GLY A 56 0.45 3.74 4.26
CA GLY A 56 1.88 3.52 4.46
C GLY A 56 2.23 2.92 5.82
N GLY A 57 3.52 2.59 5.97
CA GLY A 57 4.10 2.07 7.20
C GLY A 57 3.83 0.58 7.42
N MET A 58 4.02 0.12 8.66
CA MET A 58 3.81 -1.28 9.05
C MET A 58 2.31 -1.58 9.21
N PRO A 59 1.85 -2.80 8.91
CA PRO A 59 0.50 -3.24 9.25
C PRO A 59 0.34 -3.25 10.78
N GLN A 60 -0.66 -2.51 11.24
CA GLN A 60 -0.89 -2.25 12.66
C GLN A 60 -2.40 -2.29 12.92
N VAL A 61 -2.83 -2.85 14.05
CA VAL A 61 -4.24 -3.10 14.36
C VAL A 61 -5.09 -1.83 14.34
N GLU A 62 -4.51 -0.67 14.63
CA GLU A 62 -5.18 0.61 14.61
C GLU A 62 -5.64 1.00 13.19
N LYS A 63 -4.99 0.48 12.15
CA LYS A 63 -5.38 0.68 10.74
C LYS A 63 -6.60 -0.15 10.33
N GLN A 64 -6.95 -1.19 11.10
CA GLN A 64 -7.99 -2.15 10.77
C GLN A 64 -9.34 -1.50 10.38
N PRO A 65 -9.85 -0.46 11.09
CA PRO A 65 -11.10 0.18 10.71
C PRO A 65 -11.06 0.78 9.30
N LEU A 66 -9.91 1.29 8.85
CA LEU A 66 -9.74 1.84 7.51
C LEU A 66 -9.70 0.73 6.45
N ILE A 67 -8.97 -0.34 6.74
CA ILE A 67 -8.83 -1.54 5.89
C ILE A 67 -10.18 -2.20 5.62
N GLU A 68 -11.04 -2.27 6.64
CA GLU A 68 -12.39 -2.84 6.52
C GLU A 68 -13.33 -2.03 5.61
N GLN A 69 -13.00 -0.77 5.31
CA GLN A 69 -13.76 0.05 4.37
C GLN A 69 -13.29 -0.08 2.93
N CYS A 70 -12.23 -0.84 2.66
CA CYS A 70 -11.72 -1.10 1.32
C CYS A 70 -12.24 -2.47 0.81
N THR A 71 -12.22 -2.70 -0.51
CA THR A 71 -12.63 -4.00 -1.11
C THR A 71 -11.48 -4.77 -1.74
N HIS A 72 -10.47 -4.04 -2.21
CA HIS A 72 -9.34 -4.56 -2.95
C HIS A 72 -8.06 -3.91 -2.43
N TYR A 73 -6.92 -4.59 -2.60
CA TYR A 73 -5.62 -4.01 -2.27
C TYR A 73 -4.55 -4.31 -3.31
N ILE A 74 -3.59 -3.39 -3.37
CA ILE A 74 -2.33 -3.52 -4.09
C ILE A 74 -1.23 -3.32 -3.06
N VAL A 75 -0.26 -4.21 -3.01
CA VAL A 75 0.93 -4.01 -2.19
C VAL A 75 2.03 -3.45 -3.07
N ILE A 76 2.60 -2.30 -2.69
CA ILE A 76 3.77 -1.73 -3.34
C ILE A 76 4.89 -1.70 -2.30
N SER A 77 5.97 -2.45 -2.53
CA SER A 77 7.04 -2.54 -1.56
C SER A 77 8.38 -2.84 -2.23
N ARG A 78 9.46 -2.29 -1.67
CA ARG A 78 10.84 -2.69 -1.98
C ARG A 78 11.34 -3.86 -1.11
N LEU A 79 10.60 -4.17 -0.04
CA LEU A 79 10.93 -5.18 0.98
C LEU A 79 9.98 -6.37 0.83
N ALA A 80 10.53 -7.56 0.56
CA ALA A 80 9.74 -8.77 0.34
C ALA A 80 9.00 -9.20 1.61
N GLU A 81 9.64 -9.06 2.77
CA GLU A 81 9.09 -9.37 4.08
C GLU A 81 7.91 -8.47 4.47
N ALA A 82 7.84 -7.25 3.96
CA ALA A 82 6.70 -6.36 4.18
C ALA A 82 5.48 -6.80 3.36
N ILE A 83 5.69 -7.45 2.21
CA ILE A 83 4.59 -7.91 1.34
C ILE A 83 3.77 -8.97 2.04
N GLU A 84 4.42 -9.96 2.64
CA GLU A 84 3.74 -11.04 3.37
C GLU A 84 2.93 -10.51 4.56
N GLN A 85 3.49 -9.55 5.31
CA GLN A 85 2.78 -8.93 6.44
C GLN A 85 1.52 -8.20 5.98
N TRP A 86 1.58 -7.49 4.85
CA TRP A 86 0.40 -6.84 4.25
C TRP A 86 -0.61 -7.86 3.71
N HIS A 87 -0.17 -8.97 3.12
CA HIS A 87 -1.08 -10.05 2.72
C HIS A 87 -1.83 -10.64 3.91
N GLN A 88 -1.15 -10.87 5.03
CA GLN A 88 -1.78 -11.40 6.24
C GLN A 88 -2.77 -10.40 6.86
N PHE A 89 -2.40 -9.12 6.86
CA PHE A 89 -3.24 -8.06 7.41
C PHE A 89 -4.50 -7.81 6.57
N CYS A 90 -4.37 -7.84 5.23
CA CYS A 90 -5.48 -7.56 4.31
C CYS A 90 -6.30 -8.81 3.92
N GLY A 91 -5.66 -9.96 3.82
CA GLY A 91 -6.17 -11.17 3.14
C GLY A 91 -7.49 -11.76 3.63
N PRO A 92 -7.86 -11.65 4.93
CA PRO A 92 -9.18 -12.10 5.39
C PRO A 92 -10.33 -11.21 4.88
N THR A 93 -10.06 -9.96 4.53
CA THR A 93 -11.09 -8.93 4.33
C THR A 93 -11.11 -8.39 2.91
N LEU A 94 -9.94 -8.30 2.26
CA LEU A 94 -9.76 -7.64 0.97
C LEU A 94 -9.30 -8.62 -0.11
N GLN A 95 -9.71 -8.35 -1.34
CA GLN A 95 -9.28 -9.12 -2.50
C GLN A 95 -7.92 -8.61 -3.02
N PRO A 96 -6.89 -9.47 -3.13
CA PRO A 96 -5.61 -9.07 -3.69
C PRO A 96 -5.72 -8.81 -5.19
N VAL A 97 -5.24 -7.65 -5.64
CA VAL A 97 -5.19 -7.30 -7.07
C VAL A 97 -3.81 -7.55 -7.63
N ALA A 98 -2.80 -6.96 -6.99
CA ALA A 98 -1.43 -7.04 -7.44
C ALA A 98 -0.42 -6.80 -6.30
N VAL A 99 0.79 -7.28 -6.53
CA VAL A 99 1.98 -6.95 -5.77
C VAL A 99 2.97 -6.28 -6.74
N VAL A 100 3.48 -5.12 -6.38
CA VAL A 100 4.51 -4.42 -7.12
C VAL A 100 5.78 -4.34 -6.28
N SER A 101 6.77 -5.12 -6.67
CA SER A 101 8.14 -5.05 -6.15
C SER A 101 8.80 -3.80 -6.73
N SER A 102 8.89 -2.75 -5.93
CA SER A 102 9.49 -1.48 -6.33
C SER A 102 11.01 -1.59 -6.38
N VAL A 103 11.62 -1.17 -7.50
CA VAL A 103 13.07 -1.17 -7.71
C VAL A 103 13.58 0.21 -8.14
N LEU A 104 14.90 0.43 -8.05
CA LEU A 104 15.51 1.70 -8.49
C LEU A 104 16.01 1.63 -9.95
N GLU A 105 16.13 0.43 -10.49
CA GLU A 105 16.52 0.15 -11.86
C GLU A 105 15.32 0.28 -12.80
N ALA A 106 15.53 0.88 -13.98
CA ALA A 106 14.50 1.03 -15.00
C ALA A 106 13.96 -0.33 -15.47
N THR A 107 12.88 -0.78 -14.84
CA THR A 107 12.35 -2.13 -14.95
C THR A 107 10.84 -2.07 -15.02
N GLN A 108 10.26 -2.92 -15.88
CA GLN A 108 8.84 -3.25 -15.86
C GLN A 108 8.69 -4.69 -16.34
N ARG A 109 8.57 -5.61 -15.39
CA ARG A 109 8.53 -7.06 -15.67
C ARG A 109 7.40 -7.71 -14.89
N ILE A 110 6.59 -8.51 -15.59
CA ILE A 110 5.59 -9.38 -14.96
C ILE A 110 6.33 -10.62 -14.47
N ASP A 111 6.35 -10.83 -13.16
CA ASP A 111 6.97 -12.01 -12.54
C ASP A 111 5.95 -13.15 -12.41
N ARG A 112 4.68 -12.83 -12.17
CA ARG A 112 3.58 -13.81 -12.05
C ARG A 112 2.24 -13.19 -12.45
N GLN A 113 1.36 -13.95 -13.11
CA GLN A 113 0.01 -13.48 -13.48
C GLN A 113 -1.12 -13.97 -12.56
N ALA A 114 -0.95 -15.13 -11.91
CA ALA A 114 -1.93 -15.76 -11.04
C ALA A 114 -1.25 -16.55 -9.90
N PRO A 115 -1.90 -16.70 -8.72
CA PRO A 115 -3.25 -16.24 -8.38
C PRO A 115 -3.34 -14.72 -8.18
N ILE A 116 -2.23 -14.07 -7.84
CA ILE A 116 -2.09 -12.61 -7.70
C ILE A 116 -1.11 -12.14 -8.79
N LEU A 117 -1.36 -10.96 -9.37
CA LEU A 117 -0.43 -10.34 -10.33
C LEU A 117 0.80 -9.83 -9.58
N GLU A 118 1.99 -10.34 -9.88
CA GLU A 118 3.25 -9.88 -9.31
C GLU A 118 4.09 -9.21 -10.39
N VAL A 119 4.56 -8.00 -10.10
CA VAL A 119 5.31 -7.17 -11.04
C VAL A 119 6.52 -6.56 -10.35
N THR A 120 7.67 -6.58 -11.00
CA THR A 120 8.83 -5.77 -10.60
C THR A 120 8.85 -4.51 -11.44
N ALA A 121 8.82 -3.33 -10.80
CA ALA A 121 8.78 -2.06 -11.52
C ALA A 121 9.49 -0.90 -10.81
N GLY A 122 10.02 0.03 -11.61
CA GLY A 122 10.65 1.26 -11.13
C GLY A 122 11.70 1.81 -12.11
N PRO A 123 12.45 2.86 -11.75
CA PRO A 123 12.20 3.70 -10.59
C PRO A 123 11.03 4.66 -10.83
N TRP A 124 10.34 5.04 -9.76
CA TRP A 124 9.38 6.15 -9.78
C TRP A 124 10.04 7.36 -9.13
N ILE A 125 10.65 8.21 -9.96
CA ILE A 125 11.31 9.46 -9.55
C ILE A 125 10.41 10.61 -9.95
N ASP A 126 10.06 11.46 -8.98
CA ASP A 126 9.27 12.68 -9.19
C ASP A 126 9.89 13.55 -10.29
N SER A 127 9.27 13.59 -11.47
CA SER A 127 9.42 14.59 -12.56
C SER A 127 9.10 14.06 -13.96
N ALA A 128 9.04 12.75 -14.17
CA ALA A 128 8.67 12.16 -15.46
C ALA A 128 7.27 11.54 -15.41
N SER A 129 6.59 11.47 -16.56
CA SER A 129 5.34 10.71 -16.71
C SER A 129 5.50 9.34 -16.04
N VAL A 130 4.73 9.11 -14.97
CA VAL A 130 4.84 7.88 -14.18
C VAL A 130 4.54 6.69 -15.08
N ASN A 131 5.57 5.93 -15.44
CA ASN A 131 5.40 4.69 -16.19
C ASN A 131 5.02 3.58 -15.19
N PHE A 132 3.78 3.66 -14.71
CA PHE A 132 3.23 2.63 -13.83
C PHE A 132 2.86 1.39 -14.66
N PRO A 133 3.04 0.16 -14.13
CA PRO A 133 2.77 -1.04 -14.89
C PRO A 133 1.35 -1.11 -15.45
N ARG A 134 1.23 -1.05 -16.78
CA ARG A 134 -0.07 -1.07 -17.48
C ARG A 134 -0.93 -2.28 -17.12
N CYS A 135 -0.32 -3.46 -16.92
CA CYS A 135 -1.06 -4.67 -16.52
C CYS A 135 -1.74 -4.53 -15.15
N VAL A 136 -1.17 -3.74 -14.22
CA VAL A 136 -1.79 -3.46 -12.93
C VAL A 136 -2.97 -2.51 -13.13
N LEU A 137 -2.80 -1.45 -13.93
CA LEU A 137 -3.88 -0.52 -14.28
C LEU A 137 -5.05 -1.23 -14.96
N GLU A 138 -4.76 -2.10 -15.92
CA GLU A 138 -5.79 -2.89 -16.62
C GLU A 138 -6.58 -3.76 -15.65
N ARG A 139 -5.92 -4.33 -14.63
CA ARG A 139 -6.60 -5.13 -13.61
C ARG A 139 -7.48 -4.28 -12.69
N CYS A 140 -7.01 -3.10 -12.29
CA CYS A 140 -7.82 -2.14 -11.54
C CYS A 140 -9.04 -1.67 -12.34
N MET A 141 -8.84 -1.32 -13.62
CA MET A 141 -9.93 -0.89 -14.50
C MET A 141 -10.96 -2.00 -14.72
N ALA A 142 -10.52 -3.26 -14.88
CA ALA A 142 -11.44 -4.39 -14.98
C ALA A 142 -12.30 -4.55 -13.72
N ILE A 143 -11.75 -4.31 -12.53
CA ILE A 143 -12.52 -4.35 -11.27
C ILE A 143 -13.55 -3.21 -11.24
N ILE A 144 -13.14 -1.98 -11.57
CA ILE A 144 -14.02 -0.81 -11.58
C ILE A 144 -15.17 -0.99 -12.59
N LEU A 145 -14.88 -1.49 -13.79
CA LEU A 145 -15.87 -1.63 -14.87
C LEU A 145 -16.79 -2.84 -14.72
N ASN A 146 -16.32 -3.95 -14.11
CA ASN A 146 -17.15 -5.14 -13.91
C ASN A 146 -17.96 -5.10 -12.61
N GLY A 147 -17.68 -4.14 -11.71
CA GLY A 147 -18.36 -3.95 -10.44
C GLY A 147 -19.63 -3.11 -10.50
N VAL A 148 -20.35 -3.10 -11.63
CA VAL A 148 -21.62 -2.36 -11.75
C VAL A 148 -22.59 -2.86 -10.67
N PHE A 149 -22.93 -1.93 -9.76
CA PHE A 149 -23.82 -2.12 -8.61
C PHE A 149 -25.20 -2.66 -8.99
#